data_AF-A0A8T1V651-F1
#
_entry.id   AF-A0A8T1V651-F1
#
_cell.length_a   1.000
_cell.length_b   1.000
_cell.length_c   1.000
_cell.angle_alpha   90.00
_cell.angle_beta   90.00
_cell.angle_gamma   90.00
#
_symmetry.space_group_name_H-M   'P 1'
#
loop_
_entity.id
_entity.type
_entity.pdbx_description
1 polymer ?
#
loop_
_entity_poly.entity_id
_entity_poly.type
_entity_poly.pdbx_seq_one_letter_code
_entity_poly.pdbx_strand_id
1 'polypeptide(L)'
;MSAPAYSTITNGVDHRLTIIMHNDSGYYNITKTASLLQTLKQEEEGVVGNSPQPNKRGKHTKEDEEAYANSHRPNTRAKLTANWFRNSSTREKIQECANLNDLSVEECSFIINDGDNAHSGTYIHPDLYDYFVMWLSPKYSMRVSAILKQHHYAANMKVLKEKDDKIDLLRSEMREQAEVARREMKQRDEEAQRKHDAQSAQIAALLGYAKAGDAKLDNVQDELIETKETVTTALSYLEEKSVVSTSNPRDESKHHYFVIMYHDVDGIRVANLIAGQRRYVDSKIRTKALEGYEVALTPFYNANGIDLRQNAMTAFIERRQEIIDAENSKRKASRGTIVSLHACS
;
A
#
# COMPACT_ATOMS: atom_id res chain seq x y z
N MET A 1 -65.95 -8.42 50.92
CA MET A 1 -66.91 -8.75 49.85
C MET A 1 -66.20 -9.73 48.93
N SER A 2 -66.70 -10.96 48.80
CA SER A 2 -66.10 -11.94 47.88
C SER A 2 -66.22 -11.41 46.46
N ALA A 3 -65.15 -11.52 45.65
CA ALA A 3 -65.22 -11.21 44.23
C ALA A 3 -66.31 -12.07 43.58
N PRO A 4 -67.01 -11.58 42.53
CA PRO A 4 -67.96 -12.40 41.79
C PRO A 4 -67.21 -13.61 41.21
N ALA A 5 -67.82 -14.80 41.25
CA ALA A 5 -67.21 -16.04 40.74
C ALA A 5 -67.10 -16.08 39.21
N TYR A 6 -67.82 -15.18 38.53
CA TYR A 6 -67.86 -15.08 37.07
C TYR A 6 -67.73 -13.64 36.61
N SER A 7 -67.18 -13.46 35.40
CA SER A 7 -67.15 -12.17 34.71
C SER A 7 -67.69 -12.32 33.29
N THR A 8 -68.19 -11.21 32.75
CA THR A 8 -68.63 -11.14 31.36
C THR A 8 -67.71 -10.19 30.61
N ILE A 9 -67.11 -10.69 29.54
CA ILE A 9 -66.23 -9.91 28.66
C ILE A 9 -66.80 -9.88 27.24
N THR A 10 -66.48 -8.83 26.50
CA THR A 10 -66.85 -8.75 25.07
C THR A 10 -65.82 -9.52 24.25
N ASN A 11 -66.31 -10.27 23.26
CA ASN A 11 -65.44 -10.90 22.29
C ASN A 11 -64.79 -9.85 21.37
N GLY A 12 -63.47 -9.93 21.18
CA GLY A 12 -62.71 -8.98 20.36
C GLY A 12 -62.94 -9.08 18.84
N VAL A 13 -63.67 -10.10 18.37
CA VAL A 13 -63.92 -10.39 16.94
C VAL A 13 -65.37 -10.04 16.54
N ASP A 14 -66.35 -10.29 17.41
CA ASP A 14 -67.73 -9.81 17.27
C ASP A 14 -68.19 -9.20 18.61
N HIS A 15 -68.34 -7.88 18.65
CA HIS A 15 -68.75 -7.13 19.84
C HIS A 15 -70.14 -7.51 20.37
N ARG A 16 -70.96 -8.18 19.55
CA ARG A 16 -72.28 -8.69 19.94
C ARG A 16 -72.19 -10.00 20.75
N LEU A 17 -71.04 -10.67 20.71
CA LEU A 17 -70.78 -11.86 21.50
C LEU A 17 -70.19 -11.49 22.85
N THR A 18 -70.90 -11.85 23.90
CA THR A 18 -70.39 -11.82 25.27
C THR A 18 -69.89 -13.20 25.65
N ILE A 19 -68.80 -13.23 26.42
CA ILE A 19 -68.14 -14.43 26.91
C ILE A 19 -68.29 -14.43 28.42
N ILE A 20 -68.82 -15.52 28.96
CA ILE A 20 -68.84 -15.76 30.40
C ILE A 20 -67.55 -16.48 30.78
N MET A 21 -66.73 -15.84 31.60
CA MET A 21 -65.48 -16.38 32.13
C MET A 21 -65.67 -16.84 33.58
N HIS A 22 -65.19 -18.04 33.90
CA HIS A 22 -65.05 -18.51 35.27
C HIS A 22 -63.78 -17.92 35.88
N ASN A 23 -63.90 -17.10 36.92
CA ASN A 23 -62.80 -16.26 37.38
C ASN A 23 -61.64 -17.06 38.00
N ASP A 24 -61.93 -18.19 38.64
CA ASP A 24 -60.89 -18.99 39.30
C ASP A 24 -60.01 -19.75 38.30
N SER A 25 -60.58 -20.18 37.16
CA SER A 25 -59.84 -20.93 36.15
C SER A 25 -59.47 -20.11 34.91
N GLY A 26 -60.17 -19.01 34.65
CA GLY A 26 -60.07 -18.24 33.40
C GLY A 26 -60.79 -18.87 32.20
N TYR A 27 -61.57 -19.95 32.39
CA TYR A 27 -62.15 -20.70 31.28
C TYR A 27 -63.44 -20.07 30.78
N TYR A 28 -63.77 -20.30 29.52
CA TYR A 28 -64.92 -19.67 28.85
C TYR A 28 -66.09 -20.63 28.68
N ASN A 29 -67.30 -20.18 29.03
CA ASN A 29 -68.53 -20.97 28.91
C ASN A 29 -69.02 -21.05 27.46
N ILE A 30 -68.71 -22.14 26.78
CA ILE A 30 -69.09 -22.34 25.38
C ILE A 30 -70.54 -22.74 25.17
N THR A 31 -71.20 -23.29 26.20
CA THR A 31 -72.63 -23.58 26.13
C THR A 31 -73.43 -22.30 25.97
N LYS A 32 -73.08 -21.26 26.75
CA LYS A 32 -73.73 -19.94 26.64
C LYS A 32 -73.39 -19.21 25.36
N THR A 33 -72.14 -19.29 24.91
CA THR A 33 -71.75 -18.76 23.60
C THR A 33 -72.52 -19.41 22.46
N ALA A 34 -72.73 -20.72 22.49
CA ALA A 34 -73.49 -21.43 21.46
C ALA A 34 -74.96 -20.97 21.41
N SER A 35 -75.60 -20.83 22.57
CA SER A 35 -76.96 -20.30 22.68
C SER A 35 -77.05 -18.87 22.15
N LEU A 36 -76.14 -17.99 22.53
CA LEU A 36 -76.11 -16.60 22.08
C LEU A 36 -75.93 -16.50 20.56
N LEU A 37 -75.01 -17.29 19.98
CA LEU A 37 -74.81 -17.35 18.53
C LEU A 37 -76.05 -17.82 17.79
N GLN A 38 -76.79 -18.78 18.35
CA GLN A 38 -78.03 -19.27 17.76
C GLN A 38 -79.10 -18.18 17.76
N THR A 39 -79.25 -17.44 18.87
CA THR A 39 -80.16 -16.28 18.95
C THR A 39 -79.79 -15.21 17.92
N LEU A 40 -78.52 -14.82 17.85
CA LEU A 40 -78.04 -13.83 16.86
C LEU A 40 -78.28 -14.29 15.42
N LYS A 41 -78.13 -15.59 15.13
CA LYS A 41 -78.42 -16.15 13.82
C LYS A 41 -79.91 -16.07 13.48
N GLN A 42 -80.79 -16.38 14.45
CA GLN A 42 -82.24 -16.28 14.27
C GLN A 42 -82.70 -14.84 14.09
N GLU A 43 -82.10 -13.88 14.79
CA GLU A 43 -82.35 -12.45 14.58
C GLU A 43 -81.93 -11.99 13.17
N GLU A 44 -80.77 -12.46 12.69
CA GLU A 44 -80.30 -12.15 11.33
C GLU A 44 -81.19 -12.76 10.24
N GLU A 45 -81.72 -13.97 10.45
CA GLU A 45 -82.60 -14.67 9.50
C GLU A 45 -84.07 -14.18 9.58
N GLY A 46 -84.55 -13.82 10.77
CA GLY A 46 -85.92 -13.35 11.03
C GLY A 46 -86.24 -11.96 10.48
N VAL A 47 -85.22 -11.15 10.18
CA VAL A 47 -85.39 -9.82 9.55
C VAL A 47 -85.70 -9.91 8.04
N VAL A 48 -85.54 -11.08 7.41
CA VAL A 48 -85.80 -11.27 5.96
C VAL A 48 -87.23 -11.80 5.67
N GLY A 49 -88.03 -12.06 6.71
CA GLY A 49 -89.31 -12.77 6.60
C GLY A 49 -90.59 -11.92 6.71
N ASN A 50 -90.70 -10.77 6.04
CA ASN A 50 -92.03 -10.19 5.77
C ASN A 50 -92.62 -10.83 4.50
N SER A 51 -93.24 -12.02 4.65
CA SER A 51 -94.13 -12.60 3.64
C SER A 51 -95.60 -12.46 4.06
N PRO A 52 -96.53 -12.31 3.11
CA PRO A 52 -97.89 -11.85 3.38
C PRO A 52 -98.70 -12.92 4.12
N GLN A 53 -99.48 -12.52 5.14
CA GLN A 53 -100.47 -13.41 5.74
C GLN A 53 -101.49 -13.88 4.69
N PRO A 54 -101.81 -15.19 4.62
CA PRO A 54 -102.86 -15.66 3.75
C PRO A 54 -104.22 -15.21 4.29
N ASN A 55 -105.02 -14.67 3.39
CA ASN A 55 -106.34 -14.10 3.65
C ASN A 55 -107.28 -15.19 4.22
N LYS A 56 -107.90 -14.91 5.37
CA LYS A 56 -108.84 -15.81 6.05
C LYS A 56 -110.11 -15.99 5.21
N ARG A 57 -110.22 -17.09 4.45
CA ARG A 57 -111.49 -17.69 4.00
C ARG A 57 -111.24 -19.04 3.29
N GLY A 58 -111.16 -20.11 4.07
CA GLY A 58 -111.16 -21.48 3.57
C GLY A 58 -111.17 -22.45 4.75
N LYS A 59 -112.02 -23.47 4.71
CA LYS A 59 -112.06 -24.53 5.73
C LYS A 59 -110.73 -25.30 5.69
N HIS A 60 -109.88 -25.13 6.70
CA HIS A 60 -108.68 -25.93 6.86
C HIS A 60 -109.04 -27.36 7.31
N THR A 61 -108.52 -28.36 6.61
CA THR A 61 -108.46 -29.74 7.10
C THR A 61 -107.27 -29.88 8.05
N LYS A 62 -107.31 -30.82 9.00
CA LYS A 62 -106.21 -31.10 9.94
C LYS A 62 -104.88 -31.42 9.25
N GLU A 63 -104.94 -31.93 8.02
CA GLU A 63 -103.77 -32.25 7.20
C GLU A 63 -103.04 -30.97 6.70
N ASP A 64 -103.76 -29.87 6.46
CA ASP A 64 -103.16 -28.59 6.06
C ASP A 64 -102.46 -27.90 7.25
N GLU A 65 -103.00 -28.06 8.46
CA GLU A 65 -102.36 -27.57 9.69
C GLU A 65 -101.10 -28.35 10.02
N GLU A 66 -101.08 -29.68 9.83
CA GLU A 66 -99.87 -30.50 10.01
C GLU A 66 -98.82 -30.23 8.92
N ALA A 67 -99.21 -29.98 7.67
CA ALA A 67 -98.30 -29.60 6.59
C ALA A 67 -97.70 -28.20 6.79
N TYR A 68 -98.48 -27.25 7.31
CA TYR A 68 -97.98 -25.92 7.71
C TYR A 68 -97.02 -26.02 8.90
N ALA A 69 -97.36 -26.82 9.92
CA ALA A 69 -96.50 -27.06 11.07
C ALA A 69 -95.19 -27.80 10.71
N ASN A 70 -95.20 -28.72 9.74
CA ASN A 70 -93.99 -29.40 9.28
C ASN A 70 -93.14 -28.56 8.32
N SER A 71 -93.74 -27.69 7.49
CA SER A 71 -93.00 -26.77 6.60
C SER A 71 -92.34 -25.60 7.34
N HIS A 72 -92.83 -25.25 8.54
CA HIS A 72 -92.26 -24.21 9.41
C HIS A 72 -91.40 -24.77 10.56
N ARG A 73 -91.12 -26.08 10.59
CA ARG A 73 -90.06 -26.61 11.45
C ARG A 73 -88.72 -26.17 10.86
N PRO A 74 -87.93 -25.32 11.53
CA PRO A 74 -86.61 -24.97 11.02
C PRO A 74 -85.78 -26.24 10.92
N ASN A 75 -85.55 -26.70 9.68
CA ASN A 75 -84.71 -27.85 9.38
C ASN A 75 -83.24 -27.46 9.52
N THR A 76 -82.84 -27.12 10.75
CA THR A 76 -81.44 -26.92 11.11
C THR A 76 -81.15 -27.83 12.29
N ARG A 77 -80.42 -28.94 12.04
CA ARG A 77 -79.71 -29.63 13.13
C ARG A 77 -78.74 -28.63 13.73
N ALA A 78 -79.18 -27.90 14.76
CA ALA A 78 -78.34 -26.97 15.49
C ALA A 78 -77.08 -27.72 15.95
N LYS A 79 -75.91 -27.14 15.70
CA LYS A 79 -74.64 -27.71 16.16
C LYS A 79 -74.63 -27.67 17.69
N LEU A 80 -74.79 -28.83 18.32
CA LEU A 80 -74.71 -28.95 19.78
C LEU A 80 -73.25 -28.94 20.23
N THR A 81 -72.97 -28.30 21.37
CA THR A 81 -71.64 -28.28 22.01
C THR A 81 -71.05 -29.68 22.17
N ALA A 82 -71.87 -30.67 22.55
CA ALA A 82 -71.45 -32.05 22.69
C ALA A 82 -70.93 -32.68 21.37
N ASN A 83 -71.40 -32.21 20.22
CA ASN A 83 -70.92 -32.70 18.92
C ASN A 83 -69.53 -32.18 18.58
N TRP A 84 -69.10 -31.05 19.16
CA TRP A 84 -67.77 -30.49 18.90
C TRP A 84 -66.67 -31.43 19.40
N PHE A 85 -66.79 -31.94 20.63
CA PHE A 85 -65.84 -32.87 21.25
C PHE A 85 -65.76 -34.25 20.56
N ARG A 86 -66.76 -34.60 19.74
CA ARG A 86 -66.78 -35.88 19.01
C ARG A 86 -65.95 -35.86 17.73
N ASN A 87 -65.61 -34.68 17.20
CA ASN A 87 -64.87 -34.56 15.95
C ASN A 87 -63.38 -34.89 16.16
N SER A 88 -62.78 -35.65 15.24
CA SER A 88 -61.35 -35.96 15.28
C SER A 88 -60.47 -34.71 15.28
N SER A 89 -60.79 -33.74 14.41
CA SER A 89 -60.08 -32.46 14.32
C SER A 89 -60.19 -31.59 15.58
N THR A 90 -61.23 -31.77 16.39
CA THR A 90 -61.31 -31.10 17.69
C THR A 90 -60.38 -31.76 18.70
N ARG A 91 -60.25 -33.09 18.69
CA ARG A 91 -59.33 -33.79 19.61
C ARG A 91 -57.89 -33.40 19.36
N GLU A 92 -57.49 -33.26 18.09
CA GLU A 92 -56.15 -32.75 17.71
C GLU A 92 -55.91 -31.35 18.27
N LYS A 93 -56.89 -30.44 18.16
CA LYS A 93 -56.78 -29.09 18.73
C LYS A 93 -56.70 -29.08 20.25
N ILE A 94 -57.47 -29.93 20.92
CA ILE A 94 -57.42 -30.07 22.39
C ILE A 94 -56.04 -30.59 22.81
N GLN A 95 -55.51 -31.59 22.12
CA GLN A 95 -54.16 -32.09 22.40
C GLN A 95 -53.11 -31.01 22.22
N GLU A 96 -53.18 -30.23 21.13
CA GLU A 96 -52.24 -29.13 20.89
C GLU A 96 -52.36 -28.03 21.95
N CYS A 97 -53.58 -27.68 22.36
CA CYS A 97 -53.80 -26.76 23.46
C CYS A 97 -53.19 -27.27 24.78
N ALA A 98 -53.35 -28.56 25.08
CA ALA A 98 -52.74 -29.20 26.25
C ALA A 98 -51.20 -29.09 26.18
N ASN A 99 -50.62 -29.41 25.03
CA ASN A 99 -49.17 -29.33 24.81
C ASN A 99 -48.63 -27.90 24.95
N LEU A 100 -49.33 -26.90 24.40
CA LEU A 100 -48.89 -25.50 24.44
C LEU A 100 -48.97 -24.87 25.83
N ASN A 101 -49.83 -25.39 26.70
CA ASN A 101 -50.11 -24.84 28.03
C ASN A 101 -49.58 -25.75 29.16
N ASP A 102 -48.86 -26.82 28.85
CA ASP A 102 -48.37 -27.82 29.81
C ASP A 102 -49.50 -28.41 30.70
N LEU A 103 -50.66 -28.69 30.10
CA LEU A 103 -51.86 -29.24 30.75
C LEU A 103 -52.16 -30.68 30.30
N SER A 104 -52.92 -31.42 31.10
CA SER A 104 -53.57 -32.65 30.64
C SER A 104 -54.75 -32.33 29.71
N VAL A 105 -55.12 -33.29 28.85
CA VAL A 105 -56.27 -33.15 27.93
C VAL A 105 -57.58 -32.93 28.70
N GLU A 106 -57.72 -33.58 29.85
CA GLU A 106 -58.88 -33.46 30.73
C GLU A 106 -58.97 -32.08 31.38
N GLU A 107 -57.84 -31.42 31.61
CA GLU A 107 -57.78 -30.08 32.19
C GLU A 107 -58.22 -29.01 31.18
N CYS A 108 -58.19 -29.27 29.87
CA CYS A 108 -58.61 -28.29 28.85
C CYS A 108 -60.11 -27.95 28.87
N SER A 109 -60.94 -28.73 29.58
CA SER A 109 -62.37 -28.42 29.71
C SER A 109 -62.99 -29.04 30.97
N PHE A 110 -64.02 -28.39 31.52
CA PHE A 110 -64.82 -28.96 32.59
C PHE A 110 -66.30 -28.56 32.46
N ILE A 111 -67.17 -29.19 33.25
CA ILE A 111 -68.61 -28.94 33.24
C ILE A 111 -69.04 -28.46 34.62
N ILE A 112 -69.76 -27.35 34.66
CA ILE A 112 -70.47 -26.88 35.87
C ILE A 112 -71.95 -27.17 35.68
N ASN A 113 -72.49 -28.07 36.51
CA ASN A 113 -73.90 -28.43 36.53
C ASN A 113 -74.67 -27.86 37.74
N ASP A 114 -73.95 -27.44 38.79
CA ASP A 114 -74.55 -26.93 40.02
C ASP A 114 -74.74 -25.40 39.98
N GLY A 115 -75.85 -24.92 40.52
CA GLY A 115 -76.13 -23.48 40.72
C GLY A 115 -77.10 -22.84 39.74
N ASP A 116 -76.94 -21.53 39.52
CA ASP A 116 -77.79 -20.70 38.68
C ASP A 116 -77.65 -21.08 37.18
N ASN A 117 -78.79 -21.24 36.51
CA ASN A 117 -78.88 -21.53 35.09
C ASN A 117 -78.13 -20.51 34.22
N ALA A 118 -77.87 -19.30 34.71
CA ALA A 118 -77.09 -18.30 33.98
C ALA A 118 -75.62 -18.71 33.74
N HIS A 119 -75.02 -19.53 34.62
CA HIS A 119 -73.59 -19.86 34.58
C HIS A 119 -73.31 -21.35 34.38
N SER A 120 -74.32 -22.22 34.40
CA SER A 120 -74.14 -23.63 34.10
C SER A 120 -73.70 -23.86 32.64
N GLY A 121 -72.92 -24.93 32.41
CA GLY A 121 -72.46 -25.31 31.08
C GLY A 121 -71.06 -25.90 31.03
N THR A 122 -70.59 -26.10 29.79
CA THR A 122 -69.23 -26.55 29.50
C THR A 122 -68.31 -25.35 29.38
N TYR A 123 -67.20 -25.41 30.10
CA TYR A 123 -66.13 -24.43 30.13
C TYR A 123 -64.90 -25.01 29.42
N ILE A 124 -64.26 -24.22 28.56
CA ILE A 124 -63.02 -24.63 27.87
C ILE A 124 -61.92 -23.59 28.03
N HIS A 125 -60.68 -24.04 27.85
CA HIS A 125 -59.50 -23.18 27.86
C HIS A 125 -59.63 -22.04 26.81
N PRO A 126 -59.16 -20.81 27.12
CA PRO A 126 -59.25 -19.67 26.21
C PRO A 126 -58.70 -19.93 24.80
N ASP A 127 -57.59 -20.64 24.66
CA ASP A 127 -56.98 -20.95 23.35
C ASP A 127 -57.85 -21.85 22.46
N LEU A 128 -58.79 -22.59 23.06
CA LEU A 128 -59.73 -23.43 22.33
C LEU A 128 -61.00 -22.69 21.92
N TYR A 129 -61.26 -21.53 22.54
CA TYR A 129 -62.50 -20.78 22.37
C TYR A 129 -62.74 -20.35 20.92
N ASP A 130 -61.75 -19.70 20.30
CA ASP A 130 -61.91 -19.23 18.93
C ASP A 130 -62.14 -20.39 17.97
N TYR A 131 -61.47 -21.53 18.16
CA TYR A 131 -61.72 -22.72 17.35
C TYR A 131 -63.12 -23.29 17.50
N PHE A 132 -63.70 -23.23 18.71
CA PHE A 132 -65.09 -23.62 18.94
C PHE A 132 -66.05 -22.68 18.21
N VAL A 133 -65.88 -21.37 18.37
CA VAL A 133 -66.76 -20.35 17.77
C VAL A 133 -66.65 -20.36 16.23
N MET A 134 -65.44 -20.54 15.69
CA MET A 134 -65.21 -20.73 14.25
C MET A 134 -65.93 -21.97 13.71
N TRP A 135 -65.94 -23.07 14.47
CA TRP A 135 -66.68 -24.26 14.08
C TRP A 135 -68.20 -24.03 14.09
N LEU A 136 -68.71 -23.25 15.05
CA LEU A 136 -70.13 -22.89 15.10
C LEU A 136 -70.55 -21.93 13.99
N SER A 137 -69.72 -20.92 13.68
CA SER A 137 -70.07 -19.81 12.81
C SER A 137 -69.00 -19.55 11.74
N PRO A 138 -69.26 -19.92 10.47
CA PRO A 138 -68.38 -19.56 9.35
C PRO A 138 -68.16 -18.05 9.21
N LYS A 139 -69.19 -17.24 9.53
CA LYS A 139 -69.10 -15.77 9.53
C LYS A 139 -68.09 -15.27 10.56
N TYR A 140 -68.06 -15.86 11.75
CA TYR A 140 -67.04 -15.58 12.75
C TYR A 140 -65.65 -15.98 12.25
N SER A 141 -65.53 -17.18 11.67
CA SER A 141 -64.28 -17.66 11.09
C SER A 141 -63.67 -16.71 10.06
N MET A 142 -64.50 -16.14 9.17
CA MET A 142 -64.02 -15.15 8.20
C MET A 142 -63.51 -13.87 8.85
N ARG A 143 -64.12 -13.42 9.96
CA ARG A 143 -63.65 -12.24 10.71
C ARG A 143 -62.32 -12.50 11.39
N VAL A 144 -62.15 -13.67 12.03
CA VAL A 144 -60.85 -14.09 12.60
C VAL A 144 -59.77 -14.07 11.50
N SER A 145 -60.05 -14.68 10.33
CA SER A 145 -59.10 -14.68 9.22
C SER A 145 -58.77 -13.28 8.71
N ALA A 146 -59.73 -12.36 8.67
CA ALA A 146 -59.49 -10.97 8.26
C ALA A 146 -58.57 -10.24 9.26
N ILE A 147 -58.80 -10.41 10.56
CA ILE A 147 -57.98 -9.83 11.63
C ILE A 147 -56.54 -10.38 11.56
N LEU A 148 -56.38 -11.70 11.45
CA LEU A 148 -55.06 -12.32 11.32
C LEU A 148 -54.31 -11.80 10.09
N LYS A 149 -54.99 -11.69 8.95
CA LYS A 149 -54.40 -11.14 7.72
C LYS A 149 -53.93 -9.69 7.91
N GLN A 150 -54.72 -8.87 8.61
CA GLN A 150 -54.36 -7.48 8.91
C GLN A 150 -53.13 -7.41 9.83
N HIS A 151 -53.06 -8.25 10.87
CA HIS A 151 -51.90 -8.32 11.74
C HIS A 151 -50.64 -8.75 10.99
N HIS A 152 -50.72 -9.79 10.15
CA HIS A 152 -49.58 -10.22 9.33
C HIS A 152 -49.14 -9.12 8.36
N TYR A 153 -50.07 -8.43 7.72
CA TYR A 153 -49.75 -7.33 6.82
C TYR A 153 -49.05 -6.18 7.56
N ALA A 154 -49.56 -5.77 8.72
CA ALA A 154 -48.96 -4.71 9.53
C ALA A 154 -47.55 -5.08 10.01
N ALA A 155 -47.36 -6.32 10.49
CA ALA A 155 -46.05 -6.82 10.91
C ALA A 155 -45.05 -6.83 9.73
N ASN A 156 -45.48 -7.32 8.56
CA ASN A 156 -44.64 -7.35 7.37
C ASN A 156 -44.28 -5.94 6.87
N MET A 157 -45.23 -5.01 6.88
CA MET A 157 -44.97 -3.62 6.50
C MET A 157 -43.95 -2.94 7.43
N LYS A 158 -44.00 -3.23 8.73
CA LYS A 158 -42.99 -2.74 9.69
C LYS A 158 -41.60 -3.26 9.34
N VAL A 159 -41.48 -4.57 9.09
CA VAL A 159 -40.20 -5.20 8.72
C VAL A 159 -39.68 -4.67 7.39
N LEU A 160 -40.55 -4.46 6.40
CA LEU A 160 -40.16 -3.89 5.11
C LEU A 160 -39.61 -2.46 5.28
N LYS A 161 -40.30 -1.63 6.06
CA LYS A 161 -39.84 -0.27 6.34
C LYS A 161 -38.48 -0.25 7.03
N GLU A 162 -38.28 -1.08 8.05
CA GLU A 162 -36.98 -1.19 8.75
C GLU A 162 -35.85 -1.63 7.79
N LYS A 163 -36.15 -2.53 6.86
CA LYS A 163 -35.19 -2.95 5.83
C LYS A 163 -34.88 -1.83 4.83
N ASP A 164 -35.89 -1.11 4.36
CA ASP A 164 -35.72 0.02 3.45
C ASP A 164 -34.88 1.14 4.10
N ASP A 165 -35.19 1.49 5.35
CA ASP A 165 -34.42 2.46 6.14
C ASP A 165 -32.95 2.02 6.26
N LYS A 166 -32.69 0.72 6.47
CA LYS A 166 -31.33 0.18 6.53
C LYS A 166 -30.63 0.19 5.18
N ILE A 167 -31.33 -0.09 4.09
CA ILE A 167 -30.80 0.01 2.72
C ILE A 167 -30.37 1.45 2.43
N ASP A 168 -31.18 2.43 2.78
CA ASP A 168 -30.87 3.85 2.54
C ASP A 168 -29.67 4.32 3.36
N LEU A 169 -29.54 3.87 4.61
CA LEU A 169 -28.35 4.11 5.42
C LEU A 169 -27.11 3.52 4.74
N LEU A 170 -27.14 2.24 4.35
CA LEU A 170 -26.00 1.58 3.70
C LEU A 170 -25.62 2.26 2.36
N ARG A 171 -26.61 2.71 1.58
CA ARG A 171 -26.39 3.49 0.36
C ARG A 171 -25.72 4.84 0.63
N SER A 172 -26.01 5.47 1.76
CA SER A 172 -25.35 6.72 2.15
C SER A 172 -23.88 6.49 2.55
N GLU A 173 -23.61 5.47 3.37
CA GLU A 173 -22.25 5.08 3.79
C GLU A 173 -21.39 4.68 2.59
N MET A 174 -21.94 3.90 1.64
CA MET A 174 -21.24 3.53 0.41
C MET A 174 -20.86 4.74 -0.45
N ARG A 175 -21.75 5.75 -0.55
CA ARG A 175 -21.46 6.98 -1.29
C ARG A 175 -20.35 7.77 -0.64
N GLU A 176 -20.36 7.89 0.68
CA GLU A 176 -19.30 8.57 1.43
C GLU A 176 -17.95 7.88 1.26
N GLN A 177 -17.91 6.55 1.39
CA GLN A 177 -16.69 5.77 1.16
C GLN A 177 -16.16 5.92 -0.27
N ALA A 178 -17.04 5.93 -1.28
CA ALA A 178 -16.65 6.14 -2.66
C ALA A 178 -16.03 7.54 -2.88
N GLU A 179 -16.57 8.58 -2.24
CA GLU A 179 -16.02 9.93 -2.31
C GLU A 179 -14.67 10.04 -1.60
N VAL A 180 -14.50 9.39 -0.44
CA VAL A 180 -13.19 9.32 0.25
C VAL A 180 -12.16 8.62 -0.64
N ALA A 181 -12.49 7.44 -1.18
CA ALA A 181 -11.59 6.69 -2.07
C ALA A 181 -11.19 7.48 -3.31
N ARG A 182 -12.12 8.24 -3.91
CA ARG A 182 -11.82 9.14 -5.04
C ARG A 182 -10.84 10.24 -4.66
N ARG A 183 -11.00 10.85 -3.48
CA ARG A 183 -10.08 11.90 -3.00
C ARG A 183 -8.67 11.34 -2.75
N GLU A 184 -8.58 10.18 -2.10
CA GLU A 184 -7.30 9.52 -1.86
C GLU A 184 -6.60 9.12 -3.16
N MET A 185 -7.33 8.57 -4.12
CA MET A 185 -6.80 8.22 -5.43
C MET A 185 -6.24 9.46 -6.14
N LYS A 186 -7.00 10.56 -6.15
CA LYS A 186 -6.54 11.82 -6.74
C LYS A 186 -5.26 12.35 -6.08
N GLN A 187 -5.17 12.29 -4.74
CA GLN A 187 -3.97 12.72 -4.01
C GLN A 187 -2.76 11.83 -4.35
N ARG A 188 -2.94 10.52 -4.46
CA ARG A 188 -1.87 9.59 -4.85
C ARG A 188 -1.39 9.85 -6.27
N ASP A 189 -2.31 10.12 -7.20
CA ASP A 189 -1.96 10.43 -8.58
C ASP A 189 -1.17 11.75 -8.68
N GLU A 190 -1.59 12.78 -7.95
CA GLU A 190 -0.86 14.06 -7.88
C GLU A 190 0.54 13.90 -7.26
N GLU A 191 0.68 13.08 -6.21
CA GLU A 191 1.99 12.79 -5.60
C GLU A 191 2.89 11.99 -6.54
N ALA A 192 2.34 10.96 -7.20
CA ALA A 192 3.06 10.16 -8.18
C ALA A 192 3.55 11.02 -9.34
N GLN A 193 2.70 11.92 -9.84
CA GLN A 193 3.07 12.84 -10.90
C GLN A 193 4.22 13.77 -10.47
N ARG A 194 4.16 14.35 -9.27
CA ARG A 194 5.25 15.19 -8.74
C ARG A 194 6.58 14.44 -8.63
N LYS A 195 6.56 13.19 -8.17
CA LYS A 195 7.76 12.34 -8.09
C LYS A 195 8.31 12.04 -9.48
N HIS A 196 7.44 11.70 -10.42
CA HIS A 196 7.82 11.46 -11.81
C HIS A 196 8.47 12.69 -12.45
N ASP A 197 7.91 13.88 -12.25
CA ASP A 197 8.45 15.14 -12.78
C ASP A 197 9.81 15.46 -12.16
N ALA A 198 9.96 15.26 -10.85
CA ALA A 198 11.24 15.45 -10.15
C ALA A 198 12.32 14.49 -10.63
N GLN A 199 11.98 13.21 -10.83
CA GLN A 199 12.90 12.21 -11.38
C GLN A 199 13.28 12.56 -12.82
N SER A 200 12.31 12.99 -13.64
CA SER A 200 12.57 13.42 -15.01
C SER A 200 13.54 14.60 -15.07
N ALA A 201 13.40 15.58 -14.17
CA ALA A 201 14.33 16.70 -14.06
C ALA A 201 15.75 16.26 -13.66
N GLN A 202 15.88 15.31 -12.72
CA GLN A 202 17.18 14.75 -12.32
C GLN A 202 17.86 14.01 -13.48
N ILE A 203 17.10 13.19 -14.22
CA ILE A 203 17.61 12.50 -15.41
C ILE A 203 18.09 13.50 -16.46
N ALA A 204 17.33 14.56 -16.72
CA ALA A 204 17.73 15.61 -17.67
C ALA A 204 19.04 16.29 -17.24
N ALA A 205 19.21 16.58 -15.94
CA ALA A 205 20.46 17.14 -15.42
C ALA A 205 21.64 16.18 -15.58
N LEU A 206 21.48 14.90 -15.25
CA LEU A 206 22.52 13.87 -15.41
C LEU A 206 22.94 13.70 -16.88
N LEU A 207 21.97 13.70 -17.80
CA LEU A 207 22.25 13.67 -19.24
C LEU A 207 23.04 14.90 -19.68
N GLY A 208 22.73 16.08 -19.11
CA GLY A 208 23.52 17.30 -19.32
C GLY A 208 24.98 17.14 -18.87
N TYR A 209 25.20 16.60 -17.67
CA TYR A 209 26.54 16.32 -17.16
C TYR A 209 27.29 15.29 -18.01
N ALA A 210 26.64 14.21 -18.42
CA ALA A 210 27.24 13.18 -19.27
C ALA A 210 27.70 13.78 -20.61
N LYS A 211 26.84 14.55 -21.29
CA LYS A 211 27.18 15.23 -22.55
C LYS A 211 28.36 16.21 -22.38
N ALA A 212 28.39 16.96 -21.28
CA ALA A 212 29.51 17.86 -21.00
C ALA A 212 30.80 17.09 -20.67
N GLY A 213 30.69 15.91 -20.07
CA GLY A 213 31.80 14.99 -19.85
C GLY A 213 32.37 14.44 -21.15
N ASP A 214 31.50 13.96 -22.05
CA ASP A 214 31.88 13.44 -23.36
C ASP A 214 32.63 14.51 -24.18
N ALA A 215 32.10 15.74 -24.22
CA ALA A 215 32.77 16.84 -24.91
C ALA A 215 34.18 17.17 -24.34
N LYS A 216 34.37 17.03 -23.02
CA LYS A 216 35.70 17.19 -22.41
C LYS A 216 36.63 16.04 -22.76
N LEU A 217 36.11 14.81 -22.81
CA LEU A 217 36.88 13.64 -23.17
C LEU A 217 37.37 13.75 -24.61
N ASP A 218 36.50 14.19 -25.53
CA ASP A 218 36.86 14.45 -26.93
C ASP A 218 37.98 15.49 -27.03
N ASN A 219 37.86 16.63 -26.33
CA ASN A 219 38.92 17.65 -26.31
C ASN A 219 40.27 17.10 -25.78
N VAL A 220 40.24 16.33 -24.69
CA VAL A 220 41.47 15.72 -24.12
C VAL A 220 42.07 14.70 -25.09
N GLN A 221 41.22 13.96 -25.80
CA GLN A 221 41.67 13.00 -26.81
C GLN A 221 42.35 13.71 -27.99
N ASP A 222 41.81 14.84 -28.44
CA ASP A 222 42.42 15.66 -29.48
C ASP A 222 43.79 16.23 -29.03
N GLU A 223 43.88 16.80 -27.83
CA GLU A 223 45.13 17.29 -27.24
C GLU A 223 46.19 16.17 -27.10
N LEU A 224 45.76 14.96 -26.73
CA LEU A 224 46.64 13.80 -26.61
C LEU A 224 47.20 13.37 -27.97
N ILE A 225 46.37 13.40 -29.02
CA ILE A 225 46.80 13.10 -30.40
C ILE A 225 47.87 14.10 -30.84
N GLU A 226 47.63 15.41 -30.65
CA GLU A 226 48.58 16.47 -30.98
C GLU A 226 49.91 16.33 -30.21
N THR A 227 49.83 16.04 -28.91
CA THR A 227 51.01 15.85 -28.05
C THR A 227 51.80 14.61 -28.50
N LYS A 228 51.12 13.53 -28.89
CA LYS A 228 51.78 12.32 -29.38
C LYS A 228 52.49 12.57 -30.71
N GLU A 229 51.87 13.33 -31.62
CA GLU A 229 52.48 13.71 -32.90
C GLU A 229 53.74 14.56 -32.68
N THR A 230 53.66 15.59 -31.82
CA THR A 230 54.81 16.45 -31.49
C THR A 230 55.96 15.68 -30.85
N VAL A 231 55.68 14.78 -29.90
CA VAL A 231 56.69 13.90 -29.30
C VAL A 231 57.33 12.98 -30.36
N THR A 232 56.52 12.43 -31.28
CA THR A 232 57.03 11.58 -32.36
C THR A 232 57.96 12.36 -33.28
N THR A 233 57.59 13.58 -33.67
CA THR A 233 58.46 14.47 -34.46
C THR A 233 59.77 14.78 -33.73
N ALA A 234 59.71 15.10 -32.44
CA ALA A 234 60.89 15.37 -31.63
C ALA A 234 61.81 14.15 -31.52
N LEU A 235 61.24 12.95 -31.36
CA LEU A 235 61.97 11.69 -31.33
C LEU A 235 62.74 11.49 -32.64
N SER A 236 62.06 11.59 -33.79
CA SER A 236 62.70 11.46 -35.11
C SER A 236 63.84 12.45 -35.30
N TYR A 237 63.66 13.71 -34.87
CA TYR A 237 64.70 14.73 -34.94
C TYR A 237 65.92 14.40 -34.06
N LEU A 238 65.69 13.90 -32.85
CA LEU A 238 66.76 13.52 -31.93
C LEU A 238 67.53 12.29 -32.43
N GLU A 239 66.84 11.30 -32.99
CA GLU A 239 67.46 10.13 -33.63
C GLU A 239 68.32 10.54 -34.83
N GLU A 240 67.82 11.43 -35.70
CA GLU A 240 68.59 11.98 -36.82
C GLU A 240 69.86 12.68 -36.32
N LYS A 241 69.73 13.54 -35.28
CA LYS A 241 70.88 14.23 -34.69
C LYS A 241 71.86 13.31 -33.99
N SER A 242 71.40 12.23 -33.34
CA SER A 242 72.33 11.32 -32.67
C SER A 242 73.22 10.61 -33.68
N VAL A 243 72.67 10.14 -34.81
CA VAL A 243 73.43 9.48 -35.89
C VAL A 243 74.49 10.41 -36.49
N VAL A 244 74.15 11.69 -36.69
CA VAL A 244 75.08 12.69 -37.24
C VAL A 244 76.14 13.10 -36.21
N SER A 245 75.79 13.20 -34.92
CA SER A 245 76.69 13.68 -33.87
C SER A 245 77.65 12.62 -33.30
N THR A 246 77.40 11.32 -33.49
CA THR A 246 78.28 10.24 -33.01
C THR A 246 79.24 9.70 -34.07
N SER A 247 79.21 10.25 -35.29
CA SER A 247 80.12 9.88 -36.36
C SER A 247 81.50 10.50 -36.10
N ASN A 248 82.29 9.84 -35.26
CA ASN A 248 83.66 10.24 -34.97
C ASN A 248 84.44 10.37 -36.30
N PRO A 249 85.09 11.52 -36.60
CA PRO A 249 85.79 11.66 -37.87
C PRO A 249 86.85 10.56 -37.99
N ARG A 250 86.79 9.75 -39.05
CA ARG A 250 87.84 8.73 -39.35
C ARG A 250 89.19 9.36 -39.70
N ASP A 251 89.17 10.65 -40.05
CA ASP A 251 90.32 11.46 -40.40
C ASP A 251 90.84 12.18 -39.15
N GLU A 252 92.04 11.81 -38.69
CA GLU A 252 92.73 12.40 -37.52
C GLU A 252 92.90 13.92 -37.65
N SER A 253 92.92 14.48 -38.86
CA SER A 253 93.03 15.93 -39.05
C SER A 253 91.77 16.70 -38.65
N LYS A 254 90.62 16.01 -38.53
CA LYS A 254 89.32 16.54 -38.14
C LYS A 254 88.96 16.28 -36.68
N HIS A 255 89.83 15.58 -35.96
CA HIS A 255 89.71 15.37 -34.52
C HIS A 255 89.82 16.70 -33.76
N HIS A 256 89.00 16.84 -32.72
CA HIS A 256 89.08 17.98 -31.82
C HIS A 256 90.08 17.68 -30.71
N TYR A 257 91.02 18.59 -30.55
CA TYR A 257 92.03 18.57 -29.51
C TYR A 257 91.82 19.77 -28.59
N PHE A 258 92.28 19.63 -27.36
CA PHE A 258 92.45 20.77 -26.47
C PHE A 258 93.84 20.76 -25.85
N VAL A 259 94.33 21.96 -25.55
CA VAL A 259 95.63 22.22 -24.93
C VAL A 259 95.44 23.33 -23.90
N ILE A 260 96.18 23.27 -22.80
CA ILE A 260 96.24 24.35 -21.81
C ILE A 260 97.65 24.93 -21.85
N MET A 261 97.75 26.25 -21.84
CA MET A 261 99.01 26.98 -21.78
C MET A 261 99.00 27.99 -20.64
N TYR A 262 100.16 28.28 -20.04
CA TYR A 262 100.31 29.29 -18.99
C TYR A 262 101.19 30.45 -19.44
N HIS A 263 100.95 31.65 -18.94
CA HIS A 263 101.84 32.79 -19.09
C HIS A 263 101.84 33.62 -17.81
N ASP A 264 103.01 34.07 -17.38
CA ASP A 264 103.15 34.91 -16.20
C ASP A 264 103.09 36.39 -16.62
N VAL A 265 102.07 37.10 -16.15
CA VAL A 265 101.90 38.54 -16.37
C VAL A 265 101.86 39.21 -15.02
N ASP A 266 102.80 40.14 -14.75
CA ASP A 266 102.88 40.92 -13.51
C ASP A 266 102.83 40.07 -12.22
N GLY A 267 103.46 38.89 -12.25
CA GLY A 267 103.51 37.96 -11.12
C GLY A 267 102.26 37.08 -10.95
N ILE A 268 101.31 37.13 -11.88
CA ILE A 268 100.11 36.29 -11.90
C ILE A 268 100.21 35.28 -13.05
N ARG A 269 100.08 33.98 -12.72
CA ARG A 269 100.08 32.89 -13.71
C ARG A 269 98.70 32.72 -14.33
N VAL A 270 98.55 33.10 -15.60
CA VAL A 270 97.29 33.03 -16.34
C VAL A 270 97.23 31.76 -17.18
N ALA A 271 96.12 31.02 -17.10
CA ALA A 271 95.86 29.84 -17.91
C ALA A 271 95.05 30.19 -19.16
N ASN A 272 95.40 29.62 -20.30
CA ASN A 272 94.64 29.74 -21.54
C ASN A 272 94.29 28.35 -22.08
N LEU A 273 93.00 28.08 -22.20
CA LEU A 273 92.48 26.86 -22.80
C LEU A 273 92.21 27.10 -24.28
N ILE A 274 92.81 26.28 -25.13
CA ILE A 274 92.63 26.34 -26.58
C ILE A 274 92.02 25.01 -27.01
N ALA A 275 90.85 25.07 -27.65
CA ALA A 275 90.15 23.89 -28.15
C ALA A 275 89.78 24.09 -29.63
N GLY A 276 89.91 23.03 -30.43
CA GLY A 276 89.58 23.06 -31.85
C GLY A 276 90.21 21.90 -32.60
N GLN A 277 90.10 21.91 -33.93
CA GLN A 277 90.77 20.90 -34.77
C GLN A 277 92.29 20.97 -34.61
N ARG A 278 92.98 19.84 -34.83
CA ARG A 278 94.43 19.71 -34.59
C ARG A 278 95.25 20.86 -35.20
N ARG A 279 94.98 21.19 -36.46
CA ARG A 279 95.67 22.27 -37.19
C ARG A 279 95.50 23.63 -36.52
N TYR A 280 94.31 23.92 -35.99
CA TYR A 280 94.03 25.15 -35.27
C TYR A 280 94.78 25.18 -33.93
N VAL A 281 94.71 24.09 -33.17
CA VAL A 281 95.38 23.95 -31.88
C VAL A 281 96.89 24.11 -32.04
N ASP A 282 97.52 23.39 -32.97
CA ASP A 282 98.96 23.48 -33.23
C ASP A 282 99.40 24.86 -33.75
N SER A 283 98.54 25.54 -34.51
CA SER A 283 98.80 26.92 -34.93
C SER A 283 98.76 27.87 -33.73
N LYS A 284 97.77 27.74 -32.86
CA LYS A 284 97.59 28.60 -31.70
C LYS A 284 98.65 28.38 -30.62
N ILE A 285 99.11 27.14 -30.42
CA ILE A 285 100.27 26.85 -29.56
C ILE A 285 101.49 27.63 -30.03
N ARG A 286 101.79 27.57 -31.33
CA ARG A 286 102.94 28.30 -31.90
C ARG A 286 102.82 29.81 -31.73
N THR A 287 101.64 30.37 -32.01
CA THR A 287 101.42 31.82 -31.83
C THR A 287 101.55 32.21 -30.36
N LYS A 288 100.94 31.46 -29.44
CA LYS A 288 100.96 31.78 -28.01
C LYS A 288 102.33 31.58 -27.37
N ALA A 289 103.13 30.62 -27.86
CA ALA A 289 104.51 30.45 -27.43
C ALA A 289 105.38 31.68 -27.74
N LEU A 290 105.15 32.35 -28.88
CA LEU A 290 105.83 33.61 -29.21
C LEU A 290 105.40 34.77 -28.30
N GLU A 291 104.20 34.70 -27.74
CA GLU A 291 103.68 35.64 -26.73
C GLU A 291 104.14 35.29 -25.30
N GLY A 292 105.05 34.31 -25.14
CA GLY A 292 105.61 33.89 -23.85
C GLY A 292 104.88 32.72 -23.18
N TYR A 293 103.79 32.21 -23.75
CA TYR A 293 103.02 31.13 -23.11
C TYR A 293 103.74 29.78 -23.18
N GLU A 294 103.76 29.06 -22.07
CA GLU A 294 104.30 27.69 -21.97
C GLU A 294 103.19 26.65 -21.98
N VAL A 295 103.42 25.51 -22.64
CA VAL A 295 102.44 24.41 -22.69
C VAL A 295 102.36 23.71 -21.32
N ALA A 296 101.19 23.76 -20.72
CA ALA A 296 100.90 23.16 -19.42
C ALA A 296 100.44 21.70 -19.52
N LEU A 297 99.61 21.44 -20.54
CA LEU A 297 99.04 20.14 -20.87
C LEU A 297 99.20 19.92 -22.37
N THR A 298 99.83 18.82 -22.77
CA THR A 298 99.98 18.47 -24.18
C THR A 298 98.64 18.21 -24.86
N PRO A 299 98.50 18.50 -26.18
CA PRO A 299 97.23 18.34 -26.88
C PRO A 299 96.66 16.93 -26.72
N PHE A 300 95.47 16.83 -26.13
CA PHE A 300 94.76 15.56 -25.93
C PHE A 300 93.53 15.49 -26.84
N TYR A 301 93.31 14.32 -27.46
CA TYR A 301 92.17 14.06 -28.33
C TYR A 301 90.90 13.81 -27.50
N ASN A 302 89.80 14.46 -27.84
CA ASN A 302 88.49 14.12 -27.28
C ASN A 302 87.53 13.70 -28.40
N ALA A 303 87.09 12.44 -28.31
CA ALA A 303 86.17 11.81 -29.26
C ALA A 303 84.73 12.35 -29.18
N ASN A 304 84.34 13.03 -28.10
CA ASN A 304 82.96 13.44 -27.89
C ASN A 304 82.85 14.95 -27.65
N GLY A 305 82.29 15.67 -28.62
CA GLY A 305 82.14 17.13 -28.56
C GLY A 305 81.16 17.61 -27.48
N ILE A 306 80.20 16.76 -27.07
CA ILE A 306 79.20 17.07 -26.05
C ILE A 306 79.84 17.13 -24.65
N ASP A 307 80.85 16.29 -24.38
CA ASP A 307 81.58 16.25 -23.10
C ASP A 307 82.87 17.11 -23.09
N LEU A 308 83.12 17.88 -24.15
CA LEU A 308 84.38 18.63 -24.32
C LEU A 308 84.67 19.57 -23.14
N ARG A 309 83.63 20.27 -22.66
CA ARG A 309 83.76 21.23 -21.56
C ARG A 309 84.02 20.55 -20.22
N GLN A 310 83.32 19.45 -19.95
CA GLN A 310 83.43 18.69 -18.70
C GLN A 310 84.81 18.03 -18.60
N ASN A 311 85.26 17.37 -19.68
CA ASN A 311 86.53 16.65 -19.72
C ASN A 311 87.73 17.62 -19.66
N ALA A 312 87.66 18.76 -20.35
CA ALA A 312 88.71 19.78 -20.28
C ALA A 312 88.81 20.43 -18.89
N MET A 313 87.68 20.63 -18.22
CA MET A 313 87.65 21.15 -16.85
C MET A 313 88.27 20.15 -15.87
N THR A 314 87.93 18.86 -15.95
CA THR A 314 88.51 17.81 -15.10
C THR A 314 90.03 17.74 -15.28
N ALA A 315 90.51 17.67 -16.53
CA ALA A 315 91.95 17.63 -16.82
C ALA A 315 92.69 18.90 -16.35
N PHE A 316 92.05 20.07 -16.41
CA PHE A 316 92.60 21.31 -15.87
C PHE A 316 92.72 21.26 -14.34
N ILE A 317 91.68 20.80 -13.65
CA ILE A 317 91.67 20.68 -12.19
C ILE A 317 92.77 19.72 -11.72
N GLU A 318 92.88 18.55 -12.34
CA GLU A 318 93.91 17.55 -12.03
C GLU A 318 95.33 18.15 -12.22
N ARG A 319 95.58 18.79 -13.36
CA ARG A 319 96.90 19.38 -13.64
C ARG A 319 97.25 20.56 -12.72
N ARG A 320 96.25 21.38 -12.37
CA ARG A 320 96.43 22.46 -11.38
C ARG A 320 96.84 21.89 -10.03
N GLN A 321 96.21 20.81 -9.59
CA GLN A 321 96.54 20.15 -8.33
C GLN A 321 97.98 19.63 -8.33
N GLU A 322 98.41 18.98 -9.42
CA GLU A 322 99.79 18.51 -9.59
C GLU A 322 100.83 19.64 -9.50
N ILE A 323 100.54 20.81 -10.10
CA ILE A 323 101.44 21.98 -10.05
C ILE A 323 101.53 22.55 -8.63
N ILE A 324 100.39 22.66 -7.93
CA ILE A 324 100.34 23.12 -6.54
C ILE A 324 101.15 22.17 -5.64
N ASP A 325 101.01 20.85 -5.83
CA ASP A 325 101.72 19.85 -5.06
C ASP A 325 103.24 19.89 -5.32
N ALA A 326 103.65 20.12 -6.56
CA ALA A 326 105.06 20.31 -6.92
C ALA A 326 105.67 21.58 -6.32
N GLU A 327 104.95 22.71 -6.31
CA GLU A 327 105.41 23.95 -5.69
C GLU A 327 105.47 23.86 -4.17
N ASN A 328 104.48 23.22 -3.54
CA ASN A 328 104.49 22.94 -2.10
C ASN A 328 105.65 22.03 -1.70
N SER A 329 105.98 21.04 -2.53
CA SER A 329 107.14 20.18 -2.33
C SER A 329 108.47 20.96 -2.42
N LYS A 330 108.60 21.88 -3.38
CA LYS A 330 109.76 22.79 -3.48
C LYS A 330 109.88 23.74 -2.28
N ARG A 331 108.75 24.28 -1.77
CA ARG A 331 108.73 25.13 -0.56
C ARG A 331 109.08 24.37 0.72
N LYS A 332 108.71 23.08 0.81
CA LYS A 332 109.15 22.20 1.91
C LYS A 332 110.66 21.95 1.85
N ALA A 333 111.21 21.71 0.65
CA ALA A 333 112.64 21.53 0.46
C ALA A 333 113.45 22.78 0.84
N SER A 334 112.99 23.99 0.48
CA SER A 334 113.68 25.24 0.83
C SER A 334 113.56 25.61 2.32
N ARG A 335 112.46 25.24 3.00
CA ARG A 335 112.35 25.36 4.47
C ARG A 335 113.24 24.38 5.23
N GLY A 336 113.48 23.18 4.70
CA GLY A 336 114.43 22.22 5.28
C GLY A 336 115.87 22.75 5.33
N THR A 337 116.30 23.48 4.29
CA THR A 337 117.65 24.07 4.20
C THR A 337 117.85 25.29 5.12
N ILE A 338 116.78 26.02 5.46
CA ILE A 338 116.87 27.17 6.38
C ILE A 338 116.93 26.70 7.84
N VAL A 339 116.30 25.57 8.19
CA VAL A 339 116.40 25.00 9.56
C VAL A 339 117.77 24.35 9.81
N SER A 340 118.49 23.86 8.79
CA SER A 340 119.85 23.33 8.97
C SER A 340 120.94 24.41 9.13
N LEU A 341 120.67 25.67 8.76
CA LEU A 341 121.60 26.80 8.94
C LEU A 341 121.46 27.50 10.30
N HIS A 342 120.45 27.16 11.12
CA HIS A 342 120.29 27.66 12.50
C HIS A 342 120.62 26.61 13.60
N ALA A 343 121.06 25.41 13.21
CA ALA A 343 121.57 24.38 14.12
C ALA A 343 123.11 24.30 14.16
N CYS A 344 123.81 25.25 13.52
CA CYS A 344 125.24 25.50 13.66
C CYS A 344 125.47 26.97 14.04
N SER A 345 125.25 27.26 15.33
CA SER A 345 125.72 28.47 16.01
C SER A 345 125.97 28.13 17.47
#